data_AF-A0A942Y3D4-F1
#
_entry.id   AF-A0A942Y3D4-F1
#
_cell.length_a   1.000
_cell.length_b   1.000
_cell.length_c   1.000
_cell.angle_alpha   90.00
_cell.angle_beta   90.00
_cell.angle_gamma   90.00
#
_symmetry.space_group_name_H-M   'P 1'
#
loop_
_entity.id
_entity.type
_entity.pdbx_description
1 polymer ?
#
loop_
_entity_poly.entity_id
_entity_poly.type
_entity_poly.pdbx_seq_one_letter_code
_entity_poly.pdbx_strand_id
1 'polypeptide(L)'
;MKRKIIRLSGACALLLASCTNLDPDIYSDMTIDKILDDSEQSSAYLLTPMYGQMRWFNEDRSIWDLTELGTDAWVIPTNSDGGWYDGGIWLRLNNHEWKSTDPHFSTCWSHLWYGITTCCNRVLHQFEEAGLELDEQTLAEIRAVRAFYYYYLLSLFGNVPIMETYDVPKDYMP
;
A
#
# COMPACT_ATOMS: atom_id res chain seq x y z
N MET A 1 53.37 34.84 -22.76
CA MET A 1 52.55 33.79 -23.41
C MET A 1 52.57 32.44 -22.70
N LYS A 2 53.73 31.89 -22.29
CA LYS A 2 53.83 30.55 -21.67
C LYS A 2 52.92 30.32 -20.44
N ARG A 3 52.78 31.31 -19.54
CA ARG A 3 51.86 31.23 -18.37
C ARG A 3 50.37 31.22 -18.72
N LYS A 4 49.95 31.80 -19.86
CA LYS A 4 48.55 31.76 -20.32
C LYS A 4 48.20 30.40 -20.94
N ILE A 5 49.15 29.77 -21.64
CA ILE A 5 49.00 28.43 -22.24
C ILE A 5 48.90 27.33 -21.17
N ILE A 6 49.67 27.45 -20.08
CA ILE A 6 49.61 26.52 -18.94
C ILE A 6 48.25 26.62 -18.20
N ARG A 7 47.72 27.83 -18.02
CA ARG A 7 46.40 28.04 -17.40
C ARG A 7 45.25 27.53 -18.29
N LEU A 8 45.38 27.67 -19.61
CA LEU A 8 44.38 27.19 -20.57
C LEU A 8 44.38 25.65 -20.68
N SER A 9 45.56 25.02 -20.61
CA SER A 9 45.69 23.56 -20.63
C SER A 9 45.16 22.90 -19.35
N GLY A 10 45.34 23.53 -18.19
CA GLY A 10 44.75 23.06 -16.92
C GLY A 10 43.23 23.15 -16.88
N ALA A 11 42.64 24.18 -17.52
CA ALA A 11 41.18 24.32 -17.61
C ALA A 11 40.53 23.27 -18.53
N CYS A 12 41.19 22.86 -19.62
CA CYS A 12 40.69 21.78 -20.48
C CYS A 12 40.76 20.40 -19.82
N ALA A 13 41.73 20.14 -18.94
CA ALA A 13 41.84 18.86 -18.24
C ALA A 13 40.67 18.64 -17.24
N LEU A 14 40.12 19.72 -16.66
CA LEU A 14 38.97 19.65 -15.76
C LEU A 14 37.64 19.36 -16.48
N LEU A 15 37.55 19.66 -17.78
CA LEU A 15 36.35 19.37 -18.58
C LEU A 15 36.24 17.89 -18.99
N LEU A 16 37.35 17.15 -18.99
CA LEU A 16 37.37 15.72 -19.32
C LEU A 16 36.98 14.81 -18.14
N ALA A 17 36.94 15.34 -16.91
CA ALA A 17 36.51 14.60 -15.72
C ALA A 17 34.98 14.62 -15.50
N SER A 18 34.22 15.32 -16.37
CA SER A 18 32.78 15.53 -16.21
C SER A 18 31.90 14.40 -16.80
N CYS A 19 32.47 13.41 -17.48
CA CYS A 19 31.73 12.35 -18.18
C CYS A 19 31.94 10.96 -17.55
N THR A 20 32.00 10.88 -16.22
CA THR A 20 31.87 9.58 -15.56
C THR A 20 30.39 9.19 -15.54
N ASN A 21 29.99 8.24 -16.37
CA ASN A 21 28.73 7.53 -16.21
C ASN A 21 28.79 6.81 -14.86
N LEU A 22 28.08 7.36 -13.89
CA LEU A 22 27.91 6.79 -12.57
C LEU A 22 26.53 6.12 -12.61
N ASP A 23 26.47 4.88 -13.07
CA ASP A 23 25.27 4.07 -12.89
C ASP A 23 25.18 3.79 -11.38
N PRO A 24 24.18 4.36 -10.67
CA PRO A 24 24.10 4.16 -9.23
C PRO A 24 23.70 2.72 -8.96
N ASP A 25 24.47 2.02 -8.11
CA ASP A 25 23.98 0.78 -7.52
C ASP A 25 22.81 1.13 -6.60
N ILE A 26 21.58 0.93 -7.08
CA ILE A 26 20.36 1.19 -6.32
C ILE A 26 20.16 0.05 -5.32
N TYR A 27 20.72 0.22 -4.12
CA TYR A 27 20.54 -0.72 -3.01
C TYR A 27 19.16 -0.59 -2.35
N SER A 28 18.46 0.53 -2.56
CA SER A 28 17.13 0.77 -2.00
C SER A 28 16.02 0.01 -2.71
N ASP A 29 16.25 -0.45 -3.95
CA ASP A 29 15.29 -1.26 -4.68
C ASP A 29 15.42 -2.73 -4.25
N MET A 30 14.42 -3.14 -3.48
CA MET A 30 14.15 -4.53 -3.17
C MET A 30 13.40 -5.16 -4.36
N THR A 31 14.16 -5.62 -5.35
CA THR A 31 13.61 -6.39 -6.47
C THR A 31 13.25 -7.81 -6.03
N ILE A 32 12.29 -8.44 -6.71
CA ILE A 32 11.88 -9.82 -6.40
C ILE A 32 13.06 -10.79 -6.47
N ASP A 33 13.98 -10.61 -7.43
CA ASP A 33 15.19 -11.44 -7.54
C ASP A 33 16.04 -11.40 -6.25
N LYS A 34 16.20 -10.23 -5.64
CA LYS A 34 16.92 -10.06 -4.37
C LYS A 34 16.17 -10.67 -3.18
N ILE A 35 14.83 -10.70 -3.21
CA ILE A 35 14.00 -11.35 -2.18
C ILE A 35 14.11 -12.87 -2.28
N LEU A 36 14.18 -13.40 -3.50
CA LEU A 36 14.23 -14.84 -3.76
C LEU A 36 15.61 -15.46 -3.57
N ASP A 37 16.69 -14.68 -3.73
CA ASP A 37 18.05 -15.10 -3.39
C ASP A 37 18.20 -15.50 -1.91
N ASP A 38 17.34 -14.99 -1.02
CA ASP A 38 17.24 -15.40 0.39
C ASP A 38 16.11 -16.43 0.58
N SER A 39 16.38 -17.68 0.15
CA SER A 39 15.37 -18.72 -0.10
C SER A 39 14.53 -19.15 1.12
N GLU A 40 14.96 -18.86 2.35
CA GLU A 40 14.27 -19.30 3.57
C GLU A 40 13.28 -18.25 4.12
N GLN A 41 13.42 -16.97 3.75
CA GLN A 41 12.53 -15.89 4.19
C GLN A 41 11.65 -15.31 3.07
N SER A 42 11.86 -15.70 1.82
CA SER A 42 11.22 -15.06 0.67
C SER A 42 9.69 -15.07 0.76
N SER A 43 9.04 -16.21 1.05
CA SER A 43 7.57 -16.29 1.16
C SER A 43 7.03 -15.46 2.32
N ALA A 44 7.71 -15.46 3.48
CA ALA A 44 7.33 -14.64 4.62
C ALA A 44 7.40 -13.14 4.27
N TYR A 45 8.43 -12.70 3.54
CA TYR A 45 8.53 -11.31 3.08
C TYR A 45 7.41 -10.92 2.11
N LEU A 46 7.01 -11.81 1.22
CA LEU A 46 5.92 -11.57 0.26
C LEU A 46 4.56 -11.46 0.95
N LEU A 47 4.31 -12.31 1.95
CA LEU A 47 3.04 -12.37 2.67
C LEU A 47 2.94 -11.32 3.79
N THR A 48 4.06 -10.87 4.35
CA THR A 48 4.12 -9.86 5.43
C THR A 48 3.29 -8.61 5.14
N PRO A 49 3.40 -7.92 3.99
CA PRO A 49 2.58 -6.73 3.73
C PRO A 49 1.09 -7.07 3.71
N MET A 50 0.70 -8.23 3.17
CA MET A 50 -0.69 -8.64 3.04
C MET A 50 -1.36 -8.87 4.39
N TYR A 51 -0.72 -9.63 5.28
CA TYR A 51 -1.20 -9.85 6.64
C TYR A 51 -1.00 -8.62 7.53
N GLY A 52 0.07 -7.85 7.30
CA GLY A 52 0.33 -6.60 8.02
C GLY A 52 -0.76 -5.56 7.80
N GLN A 53 -1.33 -5.47 6.59
CA GLN A 53 -2.47 -4.59 6.32
C GLN A 53 -3.74 -5.00 7.06
N MET A 54 -3.92 -6.28 7.42
CA MET A 54 -5.12 -6.72 8.14
C MET A 54 -5.24 -6.10 9.54
N ARG A 55 -4.16 -5.54 10.09
CA ARG A 55 -4.21 -4.82 11.38
C ARG A 55 -5.23 -3.66 11.37
N TRP A 56 -5.44 -3.04 10.21
CA TRP A 56 -6.30 -1.87 10.06
C TRP A 56 -7.78 -2.20 10.12
N PHE A 57 -8.16 -3.48 10.18
CA PHE A 57 -9.55 -3.89 10.39
C PHE A 57 -10.11 -3.40 11.71
N ASN A 58 -9.27 -3.34 12.76
CA ASN A 58 -9.66 -2.92 14.11
C ASN A 58 -9.15 -1.51 14.45
N GLU A 59 -8.77 -0.72 13.44
CA GLU A 59 -8.41 0.69 13.66
C GLU A 59 -9.67 1.54 13.94
N ASP A 60 -9.48 2.60 14.73
CA ASP A 60 -10.48 3.65 14.91
C ASP A 60 -10.93 4.22 13.55
N ARG A 61 -12.24 4.35 13.38
CA ARG A 61 -12.89 4.84 12.16
C ARG A 61 -12.60 3.99 10.93
N SER A 62 -12.53 2.67 11.11
CA SER A 62 -12.23 1.70 10.05
C SER A 62 -13.31 0.60 9.93
N ILE A 63 -12.93 -0.58 9.43
CA ILE A 63 -13.84 -1.67 9.05
C ILE A 63 -14.69 -2.16 10.22
N TRP A 64 -14.08 -2.38 11.39
CA TRP A 64 -14.79 -2.86 12.59
C TRP A 64 -15.95 -1.93 12.99
N ASP A 65 -15.71 -0.62 12.98
CA ASP A 65 -16.71 0.39 13.29
C ASP A 65 -17.93 0.29 12.36
N LEU A 66 -17.71 0.08 11.06
CA LEU A 66 -18.79 -0.05 10.09
C LEU A 66 -19.54 -1.40 10.18
N THR A 67 -18.94 -2.42 10.79
CA THR A 67 -19.59 -3.73 10.97
C THR A 67 -20.27 -3.92 12.30
N GLU A 68 -19.85 -3.18 13.33
CA GLU A 68 -20.33 -3.36 14.71
C GLU A 68 -21.11 -2.15 15.24
N LEU A 69 -20.71 -0.92 14.90
CA LEU A 69 -21.46 0.27 15.27
C LEU A 69 -22.65 0.45 14.32
N GLY A 70 -23.79 0.88 14.86
CA GLY A 70 -25.08 0.79 14.17
C GLY A 70 -25.75 -0.57 14.29
N THR A 71 -25.18 -1.52 15.05
CA THR A 71 -25.88 -2.72 15.50
C THR A 71 -26.43 -2.55 16.91
N ASP A 72 -27.04 -3.59 17.47
CA ASP A 72 -27.47 -3.64 18.87
C ASP A 72 -26.34 -4.00 19.85
N ALA A 73 -25.14 -4.33 19.35
CA ALA A 73 -24.05 -4.82 20.18
C ALA A 73 -23.20 -3.71 20.82
N TRP A 74 -22.96 -2.60 20.10
CA TRP A 74 -21.99 -1.59 20.51
C TRP A 74 -22.51 -0.16 20.30
N VAL A 75 -22.13 0.74 21.20
CA VAL A 75 -22.44 2.18 21.12
C VAL A 75 -21.27 2.99 21.65
N ILE A 76 -20.94 4.09 20.96
CA ILE A 76 -20.00 5.11 21.42
C ILE A 76 -20.82 6.33 21.82
N PRO A 77 -21.12 6.52 23.13
CA PRO A 77 -21.90 7.65 23.59
C PRO A 77 -21.06 8.91 23.65
N THR A 78 -21.69 10.07 23.46
CA THR A 78 -21.08 11.35 23.82
C THR A 78 -21.03 11.46 25.34
N ASN A 79 -19.83 11.69 25.87
CA ASN A 79 -19.60 11.89 27.30
C ASN A 79 -20.22 13.21 27.77
N SER A 80 -20.44 13.33 29.08
CA SER A 80 -21.01 14.54 29.69
C SER A 80 -20.17 15.82 29.49
N ASP A 81 -18.86 15.66 29.25
CA ASP A 81 -17.93 16.74 28.94
C ASP A 81 -17.87 17.08 27.43
N GLY A 82 -18.67 16.40 26.61
CA GLY A 82 -18.65 16.53 25.15
C GLY A 82 -17.60 15.67 24.46
N GLY A 83 -16.81 14.88 25.21
CA GLY A 83 -15.91 13.89 24.63
C GLY A 83 -16.67 12.88 23.77
N TRP A 84 -16.05 12.40 22.69
CA TRP A 84 -16.67 11.51 21.70
C TRP A 84 -17.91 12.09 21.03
N TYR A 85 -18.12 13.41 21.06
CA TYR A 85 -19.10 14.01 20.16
C TYR A 85 -18.61 13.92 18.72
N ASP A 86 -17.34 14.26 18.46
CA ASP A 86 -16.67 14.17 17.15
C ASP A 86 -17.52 14.70 15.97
N GLY A 87 -18.22 15.82 16.19
CA GLY A 87 -19.12 16.38 15.18
C GLY A 87 -20.34 15.52 14.88
N GLY A 88 -20.72 14.63 15.80
CA GLY A 88 -21.86 13.72 15.75
C GLY A 88 -21.64 12.49 14.87
N ILE A 89 -20.41 12.13 14.49
CA ILE A 89 -20.15 10.99 13.59
C ILE A 89 -20.66 9.67 14.18
N TRP A 90 -20.42 9.44 15.47
CA TRP A 90 -20.81 8.20 16.16
C TRP A 90 -22.32 8.08 16.33
N LEU A 91 -22.99 9.21 16.63
CA LEU A 91 -24.45 9.27 16.70
C LEU A 91 -25.08 8.97 15.34
N ARG A 92 -24.57 9.59 14.27
CA ARG A 92 -25.06 9.31 12.91
C ARG A 92 -24.85 7.87 12.52
N LEU A 93 -23.70 7.29 12.84
CA LEU A 93 -23.42 5.88 12.56
C LEU A 93 -24.42 4.96 13.26
N ASN A 94 -24.66 5.18 14.55
CA ASN A 94 -25.62 4.38 15.34
C ASN A 94 -27.09 4.57 14.93
N ASN A 95 -27.44 5.75 14.43
CA ASN A 95 -28.81 6.05 13.97
C ASN A 95 -29.03 5.73 12.47
N HIS A 96 -28.03 5.20 11.77
CA HIS A 96 -28.07 5.01 10.31
C HIS A 96 -28.31 6.29 9.49
N GLU A 97 -27.81 7.42 9.98
CA GLU A 97 -27.91 8.76 9.36
C GLU A 97 -26.57 9.21 8.75
N TRP A 98 -25.75 8.25 8.31
CA TRP A 98 -24.40 8.50 7.79
C TRP A 98 -24.38 9.43 6.58
N LYS A 99 -23.27 10.16 6.46
CA LYS A 99 -22.96 11.04 5.32
C LYS A 99 -21.81 10.47 4.52
N SER A 100 -21.81 10.75 3.22
CA SER A 100 -20.69 10.41 2.32
C SER A 100 -19.37 11.10 2.71
N THR A 101 -19.44 12.13 3.56
CA THR A 101 -18.27 12.86 4.07
C THR A 101 -17.78 12.33 5.43
N ASP A 102 -18.46 11.35 6.02
CA ASP A 102 -18.01 10.77 7.28
C ASP A 102 -16.74 9.92 7.04
N PRO A 103 -15.67 10.09 7.84
CA PRO A 103 -14.35 9.56 7.53
C PRO A 103 -14.29 8.02 7.48
N HIS A 104 -15.16 7.33 8.24
CA HIS A 104 -15.23 5.88 8.30
C HIS A 104 -15.25 5.21 6.92
N PHE A 105 -16.05 5.76 6.00
CA PHE A 105 -16.22 5.20 4.66
C PHE A 105 -14.97 5.37 3.81
N SER A 106 -14.36 6.56 3.81
CA SER A 106 -13.13 6.81 3.05
C SER A 106 -11.93 6.02 3.59
N THR A 107 -11.83 5.89 4.92
CA THR A 107 -10.76 5.13 5.59
C THR A 107 -10.90 3.64 5.26
N CYS A 108 -12.08 3.06 5.49
CA CYS A 108 -12.38 1.66 5.15
C CYS A 108 -12.12 1.36 3.67
N TRP A 109 -12.63 2.19 2.77
CA TRP A 109 -12.40 2.06 1.33
C TRP A 109 -10.91 2.04 1.00
N SER A 110 -10.14 2.97 1.55
CA SER A 110 -8.71 3.10 1.28
C SER A 110 -7.92 1.89 1.79
N HIS A 111 -8.20 1.39 3.00
CA HIS A 111 -7.50 0.21 3.53
C HIS A 111 -7.79 -1.06 2.74
N LEU A 112 -9.06 -1.31 2.41
CA LEU A 112 -9.45 -2.51 1.66
C LEU A 112 -8.83 -2.49 0.25
N TRP A 113 -8.86 -1.34 -0.42
CA TRP A 113 -8.24 -1.19 -1.73
C TRP A 113 -6.72 -1.30 -1.68
N TYR A 114 -6.07 -0.69 -0.69
CA TYR A 114 -4.63 -0.81 -0.51
C TYR A 114 -4.21 -2.27 -0.31
N GLY A 115 -4.98 -3.05 0.47
CA GLY A 115 -4.77 -4.49 0.62
C GLY A 115 -4.84 -5.24 -0.72
N ILE A 116 -5.81 -4.91 -1.57
CA ILE A 116 -5.97 -5.53 -2.89
C ILE A 116 -4.85 -5.12 -3.85
N THR A 117 -4.63 -3.83 -4.06
CA THR A 117 -3.75 -3.33 -5.11
C THR A 117 -2.28 -3.45 -4.71
N THR A 118 -1.91 -2.84 -3.58
CA THR A 118 -0.52 -2.65 -3.19
C THR A 118 0.06 -3.88 -2.52
N CYS A 119 -0.77 -4.68 -1.84
CA CYS A 119 -0.29 -5.87 -1.14
C CYS A 119 -0.50 -7.16 -1.95
N CYS A 120 -1.67 -7.38 -2.56
CA CYS A 120 -1.92 -8.61 -3.32
C CYS A 120 -1.47 -8.49 -4.78
N ASN A 121 -2.04 -7.56 -5.54
CA ASN A 121 -1.82 -7.48 -7.00
C ASN A 121 -0.38 -7.11 -7.35
N ARG A 122 0.27 -6.26 -6.55
CA ARG A 122 1.68 -5.91 -6.75
C ARG A 122 2.60 -7.13 -6.69
N VAL A 123 2.42 -8.01 -5.70
CA VAL A 123 3.25 -9.22 -5.58
C VAL A 123 3.07 -10.12 -6.80
N LEU A 124 1.81 -10.36 -7.21
CA LEU A 124 1.52 -11.15 -8.40
C LEU A 124 2.16 -10.56 -9.67
N HIS A 125 2.05 -9.24 -9.85
CA HIS A 125 2.62 -8.53 -10.99
C HIS A 125 4.14 -8.62 -11.03
N GLN A 126 4.82 -8.44 -9.89
CA GLN A 126 6.28 -8.50 -9.85
C GLN A 126 6.83 -9.89 -10.19
N PHE A 127 6.10 -10.97 -9.84
CA PHE A 127 6.45 -12.33 -10.25
C PHE A 127 6.22 -12.56 -11.74
N GLU A 128 5.10 -12.06 -12.27
CA GLU A 128 4.81 -12.11 -13.71
C GLU A 128 5.88 -11.38 -14.53
N GLU A 129 6.30 -10.19 -14.11
CA GLU A 129 7.36 -9.42 -14.78
C GLU A 129 8.74 -10.10 -14.71
N ALA A 130 9.05 -10.77 -13.60
CA ALA A 130 10.30 -11.51 -13.43
C ALA A 130 10.30 -12.85 -14.18
N GLY A 131 9.14 -13.31 -14.70
CA GLY A 131 8.99 -14.63 -15.30
C GLY A 131 9.18 -15.77 -14.28
N LEU A 132 8.82 -15.52 -13.02
CA LEU A 132 8.96 -16.44 -11.91
C LEU A 132 7.60 -16.97 -11.48
N GLU A 133 7.56 -18.23 -11.06
CA GLU A 133 6.35 -18.87 -10.57
C GLU A 133 6.32 -18.85 -9.04
N LEU A 134 5.18 -18.49 -8.47
CA LEU A 134 4.91 -18.66 -7.05
C LEU A 134 4.61 -20.13 -6.76
N ASP A 135 5.02 -20.62 -5.59
CA ASP A 135 4.56 -21.93 -5.14
C ASP A 135 3.04 -21.92 -4.93
N GLU A 136 2.42 -23.10 -5.05
CA GLU A 136 0.96 -23.23 -5.00
C GLU A 136 0.36 -22.73 -3.68
N GLN A 137 1.07 -22.89 -2.56
CA GLN A 137 0.59 -22.45 -1.25
C GLN A 137 0.57 -20.93 -1.17
N THR A 138 1.69 -20.26 -1.49
CA THR A 138 1.78 -18.81 -1.46
C THR A 138 0.77 -18.18 -2.42
N LEU A 139 0.60 -18.73 -3.63
CA LEU A 139 -0.41 -18.26 -4.57
C LEU A 139 -1.84 -18.41 -4.02
N ALA A 140 -2.16 -19.54 -3.39
CA ALA A 140 -3.45 -19.77 -2.77
C ALA A 140 -3.73 -18.78 -1.63
N GLU A 141 -2.74 -18.52 -0.77
CA GLU A 141 -2.82 -17.53 0.30
C GLU A 141 -3.07 -16.12 -0.25
N ILE A 142 -2.33 -15.72 -1.29
CA ILE A 142 -2.52 -14.41 -1.92
C ILE A 142 -3.95 -14.25 -2.43
N ARG A 143 -4.47 -15.27 -3.10
CA ARG A 143 -5.84 -15.27 -3.63
C ARG A 143 -6.89 -15.23 -2.53
N ALA A 144 -6.69 -15.98 -1.44
CA ALA A 144 -7.61 -16.01 -0.30
C ALA A 144 -7.67 -14.65 0.40
N VAL A 145 -6.53 -14.03 0.68
CA VAL A 145 -6.46 -12.70 1.29
C VAL A 145 -7.05 -11.62 0.37
N ARG A 146 -6.76 -11.66 -0.94
CA ARG A 146 -7.38 -10.74 -1.90
C ARG A 146 -8.90 -10.89 -1.93
N ALA A 147 -9.41 -12.12 -1.93
CA ALA A 147 -10.84 -12.39 -1.89
C ALA A 147 -11.47 -11.90 -0.58
N PHE A 148 -10.76 -12.01 0.55
CA PHE A 148 -11.21 -11.48 1.84
C PHE A 148 -11.39 -9.96 1.82
N TYR A 149 -10.44 -9.21 1.24
CA TYR A 149 -10.61 -7.77 1.06
C TYR A 149 -11.81 -7.42 0.17
N TYR A 150 -11.98 -8.13 -0.95
CA TYR A 150 -13.14 -7.95 -1.82
C TYR A 150 -14.47 -8.29 -1.14
N TYR A 151 -14.50 -9.33 -0.29
CA TYR A 151 -15.69 -9.70 0.47
C TYR A 151 -16.20 -8.55 1.34
N TYR A 152 -15.32 -7.85 2.04
CA TYR A 152 -15.69 -6.67 2.83
C TYR A 152 -16.10 -5.49 1.95
N LEU A 153 -15.42 -5.24 0.82
CA LEU A 153 -15.83 -4.19 -0.12
C LEU A 153 -17.24 -4.44 -0.67
N LEU A 154 -17.53 -5.66 -1.09
CA LEU A 154 -18.85 -6.05 -1.60
C LEU A 154 -19.92 -5.94 -0.51
N SER A 155 -19.59 -6.36 0.72
CA SER A 155 -20.54 -6.33 1.84
C SER A 155 -20.88 -4.91 2.29
N LEU A 156 -19.90 -4.00 2.30
CA LEU A 156 -20.08 -2.63 2.79
C LEU A 156 -20.54 -1.65 1.71
N PHE A 157 -20.06 -1.80 0.47
CA PHE A 157 -20.27 -0.83 -0.62
C PHE A 157 -21.11 -1.39 -1.78
N GLY A 158 -21.37 -2.70 -1.80
CA GLY A 158 -22.13 -3.33 -2.88
C GLY A 158 -21.30 -3.44 -4.15
N ASN A 159 -21.67 -2.70 -5.20
CA ASN A 159 -21.01 -2.82 -6.49
C ASN A 159 -19.64 -2.11 -6.49
N VAL A 160 -18.56 -2.88 -6.56
CA VAL A 160 -17.18 -2.39 -6.61
C VAL A 160 -16.47 -2.89 -7.88
N PRO A 161 -15.51 -2.12 -8.44
CA PRO A 161 -14.72 -2.61 -9.57
C PRO A 161 -13.92 -3.85 -9.17
N ILE A 162 -13.61 -4.70 -10.14
CA ILE A 162 -12.68 -5.83 -9.96
C ILE A 162 -11.37 -5.44 -10.64
N MET A 163 -10.35 -5.20 -9.83
CA MET A 163 -8.98 -4.91 -10.27
C MET A 163 -8.13 -6.18 -10.12
N GLU A 164 -7.74 -6.74 -11.26
CA GLU A 164 -6.88 -7.93 -11.32
C GLU A 164 -5.42 -7.57 -11.60
N THR A 165 -5.18 -6.39 -12.17
CA THR A 165 -3.85 -5.92 -12.58
C THR A 165 -3.30 -4.87 -11.63
N TYR A 166 -1.98 -4.67 -11.71
CA TYR A 166 -1.26 -3.59 -11.05
C TYR A 166 -0.59 -2.72 -12.13
N ASP A 167 -1.40 -1.97 -12.87
CA ASP A 167 -0.93 -1.11 -13.97
C ASP A 167 -0.61 0.29 -13.41
N VAL A 168 0.57 0.42 -12.81
CA VAL A 168 1.12 1.72 -12.41
C VAL A 168 2.29 2.06 -13.30
N PRO A 169 2.46 3.35 -13.68
CA PRO A 169 3.61 3.78 -14.47
C PRO A 169 4.92 3.32 -13.83
N LYS A 170 5.91 2.99 -14.65
CA LYS A 170 7.19 2.43 -14.22
C LYS A 170 7.95 3.27 -13.17
N ASP A 171 7.63 4.56 -13.07
CA ASP A 171 8.23 5.52 -12.13
C ASP A 171 7.30 5.86 -10.94
N TYR A 172 6.23 5.10 -10.71
CA TYR A 172 5.30 5.35 -9.61
C TYR A 172 5.91 4.94 -8.26
N MET A 173 6.28 5.95 -7.47
CA MET A 173 6.63 5.78 -6.06
C MET A 173 5.41 6.10 -5.18
N PRO A 174 5.05 5.24 -4.21
CA PRO A 174 3.93 5.47 -3.29
C PRO A 174 4.17 6.63 -2.31
#